data_AF-A0A644VN25-F1
#
_entry.id   AF-A0A644VN25-F1
#
_cell.length_a   1.000
_cell.length_b   1.000
_cell.length_c   1.000
_cell.angle_alpha   90.00
_cell.angle_beta   90.00
_cell.angle_gamma   90.00
#
_symmetry.space_group_name_H-M   'P 1'
#
loop_
_entity.id
_entity.type
_entity.pdbx_description
1 polymer ?
#
loop_
_entity_poly.entity_id
_entity_poly.type
_entity_poly.pdbx_seq_one_letter_code
_entity_poly.pdbx_strand_id
1 'polypeptide(L)'
;MKKQIISWLSEIEKRDGRPPEGVIAFNFGLIESNKGYQMYLVGAYEYSEDNDDWACIEPPVKPYRYLRLPEKIQSLPWEYALDFCINTLTEMDEENMFDGTVLKDALAITTGFDDGELIKIR
;
A
#
# COMPACT_ATOMS: atom_id res chain seq x y z
N MET A 1 10.01 -6.36 7.15
CA MET A 1 8.85 -5.68 6.56
C MET A 1 7.96 -6.61 5.75
N LYS A 2 8.46 -7.37 4.76
CA LYS A 2 7.64 -8.28 3.92
C LYS A 2 6.61 -9.13 4.69
N LYS A 3 7.06 -9.90 5.70
CA LYS A 3 6.17 -10.70 6.57
C LYS A 3 5.13 -9.87 7.34
N GLN A 4 5.49 -8.65 7.75
CA GLN A 4 4.57 -7.76 8.44
C GLN A 4 3.50 -7.22 7.49
N ILE A 5 3.85 -6.91 6.25
CA ILE A 5 2.89 -6.52 5.20
C ILE A 5 1.91 -7.68 4.94
N ILE A 6 2.39 -8.92 4.76
CA ILE A 6 1.50 -10.08 4.56
C ILE A 6 0.58 -10.30 5.77
N SER A 7 1.11 -10.25 6.98
CA SER A 7 0.30 -10.38 8.19
C SER A 7 -0.74 -9.26 8.30
N TRP A 8 -0.37 -8.04 7.91
CA TRP A 8 -1.27 -6.89 7.93
C TRP A 8 -2.37 -6.99 6.88
N LEU A 9 -2.06 -7.39 5.65
CA LEU A 9 -3.04 -7.67 4.60
C LEU A 9 -4.03 -8.76 5.04
N SER A 10 -3.54 -9.84 5.65
CA SER A 10 -4.38 -10.91 6.19
C SER A 10 -5.29 -10.42 7.32
N GLU A 11 -4.80 -9.55 8.20
CA GLU A 11 -5.64 -8.94 9.25
C GLU A 11 -6.67 -7.96 8.70
N ILE A 12 -6.38 -7.22 7.62
CA ILE A 12 -7.37 -6.41 6.90
C ILE A 12 -8.46 -7.31 6.34
N GLU A 13 -8.10 -8.35 5.58
CA GLU A 13 -9.06 -9.27 4.96
C GLU A 13 -9.94 -9.96 6.02
N LYS A 14 -9.36 -10.37 7.14
CA LYS A 14 -10.10 -11.01 8.24
C LYS A 14 -11.12 -10.08 8.88
N ARG A 15 -10.85 -8.77 8.95
CA ARG A 15 -11.70 -7.79 9.64
C ARG A 15 -12.71 -7.11 8.71
N ASP A 16 -12.29 -6.79 7.49
CA ASP A 16 -13.11 -6.08 6.50
C ASP A 16 -13.75 -7.03 5.47
N GLY A 17 -13.29 -8.27 5.38
CA GLY A 17 -13.68 -9.21 4.33
C GLY A 17 -12.87 -9.03 3.06
N ARG A 18 -13.33 -9.66 1.98
CA ARG A 18 -12.78 -9.48 0.64
C ARG A 18 -13.14 -8.08 0.09
N PRO A 19 -12.29 -7.48 -0.74
CA PRO A 19 -12.65 -6.28 -1.49
C PRO A 19 -13.97 -6.49 -2.27
N PRO A 20 -14.78 -5.44 -2.47
CA PRO A 20 -15.94 -5.50 -3.34
C PRO A 20 -15.59 -6.02 -4.74
N GLU A 21 -16.56 -6.69 -5.38
CA GLU A 21 -16.43 -7.09 -6.77
C GLU A 21 -16.19 -5.86 -7.66
N GLY A 22 -15.21 -5.95 -8.57
CA GLY A 22 -14.82 -4.85 -9.44
C GLY A 22 -13.69 -3.97 -8.92
N VAL A 23 -13.18 -4.18 -7.69
CA VAL A 23 -11.89 -3.57 -7.29
C VAL A 23 -10.77 -4.23 -8.08
N ILE A 24 -10.08 -3.46 -8.92
CA ILE A 24 -9.07 -3.95 -9.86
C ILE A 24 -7.67 -3.41 -9.57
N ALA A 25 -7.52 -2.31 -8.84
CA ALA A 25 -6.22 -1.72 -8.54
C ALA A 25 -6.09 -1.38 -7.06
N PHE A 26 -4.85 -1.35 -6.57
CA PHE A 26 -4.57 -1.05 -5.18
C PHE A 26 -3.39 -0.08 -5.04
N ASN A 27 -3.52 0.86 -4.11
CA ASN A 27 -2.43 1.75 -3.74
C ASN A 27 -2.03 1.51 -2.27
N PHE A 28 -0.75 1.25 -2.06
CA PHE A 28 -0.10 1.33 -0.76
C PHE A 28 0.30 2.78 -0.48
N GLY A 29 -0.68 3.57 -0.03
CA GLY A 29 -0.46 4.98 0.31
C GLY A 29 0.41 5.14 1.55
N LEU A 30 1.23 6.19 1.57
CA LEU A 30 2.13 6.55 2.65
C LEU A 30 1.72 7.90 3.23
N ILE A 31 1.75 8.00 4.56
CA ILE A 31 1.42 9.22 5.28
C ILE A 31 2.41 9.44 6.41
N GLU A 32 2.79 10.69 6.62
CA GLU A 32 3.43 11.13 7.87
C GLU A 32 2.37 11.65 8.83
N SER A 33 2.27 11.03 10.01
CA SER A 33 1.35 11.45 11.05
C SER A 33 2.09 11.72 12.36
N ASN A 34 1.36 12.08 13.41
CA ASN A 34 1.93 12.16 14.76
C ASN A 34 2.45 10.81 15.31
N LYS A 35 2.22 9.69 14.59
CA LYS A 35 2.77 8.37 14.88
C LYS A 35 3.98 8.03 13.99
N GLY A 36 4.46 8.99 13.20
CA GLY A 36 5.52 8.84 12.20
C GLY A 36 4.99 8.33 10.86
N TYR A 37 5.87 7.80 10.02
CA TYR A 37 5.50 7.25 8.72
C TYR A 37 4.70 5.96 8.85
N GLN A 38 3.57 5.92 8.14
CA GLN A 38 2.65 4.80 8.10
C GLN A 38 2.26 4.48 6.66
N MET A 39 1.99 3.21 6.40
CA MET A 39 1.44 2.71 5.17
C MET A 39 -0.04 2.36 5.37
N TYR A 40 -0.88 2.68 4.41
CA TYR A 40 -2.27 2.25 4.34
C TYR A 40 -2.56 1.61 2.98
N LEU A 41 -3.74 1.01 2.83
CA LEU A 41 -4.15 0.33 1.59
C LEU A 41 -5.53 0.80 1.16
N VAL A 42 -5.63 1.31 -0.06
CA VAL A 42 -6.89 1.60 -0.75
C VAL A 42 -7.01 0.74 -1.99
N GLY A 43 -8.25 0.43 -2.37
CA GLY A 43 -8.58 -0.30 -3.59
C GLY A 43 -9.47 0.56 -4.48
N ALA A 44 -9.27 0.50 -5.79
CA ALA A 44 -9.98 1.29 -6.79
C ALA A 44 -10.66 0.40 -7.84
N TYR A 45 -11.74 0.91 -8.41
CA TYR A 45 -12.53 0.26 -9.46
C TYR A 45 -12.00 0.58 -10.87
N GLU A 46 -11.04 1.49 -10.97
CA GLU A 46 -10.42 1.95 -12.19
C GLU A 46 -8.92 2.12 -11.99
N TYR A 47 -8.19 2.15 -13.10
CA TYR A 47 -6.74 2.37 -13.13
C TYR A 47 -6.36 3.08 -14.43
N SER A 48 -5.46 4.05 -14.31
CA SER A 48 -4.81 4.72 -15.42
C SER A 48 -3.33 4.84 -15.12
N GLU A 49 -2.49 4.44 -16.07
CA GLU A 49 -1.03 4.62 -15.97
C GLU A 49 -0.61 6.08 -16.15
N ASP A 50 -1.45 6.88 -16.84
CA ASP A 50 -1.18 8.28 -17.17
C ASP A 50 -1.89 9.28 -16.23
N ASN A 51 -2.71 8.80 -15.28
CA ASN A 51 -3.46 9.68 -14.38
C ASN A 51 -3.64 9.03 -13.00
N ASP A 52 -2.94 9.55 -11.99
CA ASP A 52 -2.96 9.04 -10.61
C ASP A 52 -4.26 9.33 -9.83
N ASP A 53 -5.18 10.12 -10.39
CA ASP A 53 -6.45 10.48 -9.74
C ASP A 53 -7.29 9.26 -9.30
N TRP A 54 -7.11 8.10 -9.95
CA TRP A 54 -7.79 6.86 -9.57
C TRP A 54 -7.49 6.41 -8.13
N ALA A 55 -6.33 6.79 -7.59
CA ALA A 55 -5.92 6.44 -6.24
C ALA A 55 -6.20 7.55 -5.22
N CYS A 56 -6.79 8.68 -5.64
CA CYS A 56 -7.18 9.79 -4.78
C CYS A 56 -8.45 9.45 -3.97
N ILE A 57 -8.35 8.39 -3.17
CA ILE A 57 -9.41 7.88 -2.30
C ILE A 57 -9.07 8.29 -0.88
N GLU A 58 -10.09 8.73 -0.11
CA GLU A 58 -9.90 9.09 1.29
C GLU A 58 -9.15 8.00 2.08
N PRO A 59 -8.10 8.37 2.84
CA PRO A 59 -7.39 7.41 3.67
C PRO A 59 -8.34 6.70 4.65
N PRO A 60 -8.09 5.41 4.97
CA PRO A 60 -8.94 4.66 5.88
C PRO A 60 -9.06 5.31 7.27
N VAL A 61 -10.23 5.28 7.91
CA VAL A 61 -10.37 5.83 9.28
C VAL A 61 -9.99 4.86 10.40
N LYS A 62 -9.95 3.55 10.11
CA LYS A 62 -9.77 2.51 11.13
C LYS A 62 -8.27 2.29 11.43
N PRO A 63 -7.82 2.32 12.71
CA PRO A 63 -6.39 2.24 13.04
C PRO A 63 -5.65 1.00 12.52
N TYR A 64 -6.30 -0.16 12.41
CA TYR A 64 -5.67 -1.39 11.90
C TYR A 64 -5.41 -1.35 10.38
N ARG A 65 -5.98 -0.37 9.67
CA ARG A 65 -5.70 -0.11 8.26
C ARG A 65 -4.42 0.69 8.05
N TYR A 66 -3.65 0.90 9.10
CA TYR A 66 -2.32 1.51 9.03
C TYR A 66 -1.26 0.56 9.57
N LEU A 67 -0.20 0.37 8.79
CA LEU A 67 1.00 -0.33 9.18
C LEU A 67 2.11 0.69 9.41
N ARG A 68 2.59 0.82 10.65
CA ARG A 68 3.69 1.73 10.95
C ARG A 68 5.00 1.20 10.36
N LEU A 69 5.78 2.08 9.71
CA LEU A 69 7.08 1.70 9.16
C LEU A 69 8.10 1.42 10.28
N PRO A 70 9.16 0.63 10.01
CA PRO A 70 10.17 0.28 11.01
C PRO A 70 10.87 1.51 11.62
N GLU A 71 11.27 1.46 12.89
CA GLU A 71 11.91 2.60 13.59
C GLU A 71 13.11 3.19 12.83
N LYS A 72 13.91 2.35 12.18
CA LYS A 72 15.06 2.80 11.38
C LYS A 72 14.70 3.73 10.22
N ILE A 73 13.44 3.71 9.77
CA ILE A 73 12.91 4.54 8.69
C ILE A 73 12.32 5.84 9.25
N GLN A 74 11.83 5.82 10.49
CA GLN A 74 11.13 6.94 11.11
C GLN A 74 11.99 8.18 11.30
N SER A 75 13.31 8.01 11.37
CA SER A 75 14.27 9.11 11.51
C SER A 75 14.87 9.59 10.18
N LEU A 76 14.45 9.00 9.06
CA LEU A 76 14.96 9.35 7.73
C LEU A 76 14.05 10.38 7.04
N PRO A 77 14.58 11.15 6.08
CA PRO A 77 13.74 11.93 5.17
C PRO A 77 12.73 11.05 4.42
N TRP A 78 11.59 11.63 4.06
CA TRP A 78 10.46 10.91 3.48
C TRP A 78 10.83 10.18 2.17
N GLU A 79 11.77 10.71 1.40
CA GLU A 79 12.28 10.09 0.17
C GLU A 79 12.87 8.71 0.45
N TYR A 80 13.63 8.56 1.54
CA TYR A 80 14.18 7.28 1.95
C TYR A 80 13.10 6.33 2.48
N ALA A 81 12.03 6.86 3.06
CA ALA A 81 10.88 6.05 3.47
C ALA A 81 10.12 5.53 2.24
N LEU A 82 9.93 6.37 1.22
CA LEU A 82 9.34 6.01 -0.06
C LEU A 82 10.19 4.96 -0.77
N ASP A 83 11.49 5.19 -0.94
CA ASP A 83 12.43 4.24 -1.56
C ASP A 83 12.43 2.89 -0.83
N PHE A 84 12.37 2.90 0.50
CA PHE A 84 12.28 1.68 1.28
C PHE A 84 11.00 0.90 0.99
N CYS A 85 9.87 1.59 0.86
CA CYS A 85 8.59 1.00 0.54
C CYS A 85 8.54 0.47 -0.89
N ILE A 86 9.01 1.25 -1.87
CA ILE A 86 9.12 0.84 -3.28
C ILE A 86 9.93 -0.47 -3.37
N ASN A 87 11.18 -0.46 -2.89
CA ASN A 87 12.05 -1.64 -2.95
C ASN A 87 11.41 -2.85 -2.25
N THR A 88 10.80 -2.64 -1.08
CA THR A 88 10.16 -3.75 -0.35
C THR A 88 8.98 -4.34 -1.13
N LEU A 89 8.12 -3.51 -1.72
CA LEU A 89 6.93 -3.94 -2.44
C LEU A 89 7.29 -4.57 -3.79
N THR A 90 8.25 -4.00 -4.51
CA THR A 90 8.79 -4.58 -5.76
C THR A 90 9.37 -5.96 -5.50
N GLU A 91 10.24 -6.12 -4.50
CA GLU A 91 10.78 -7.44 -4.18
C GLU A 91 9.70 -8.44 -3.75
N MET A 92 8.62 -7.99 -3.09
CA MET A 92 7.49 -8.87 -2.73
C MET A 92 6.71 -9.33 -3.96
N ASP A 93 6.54 -8.45 -4.96
CA ASP A 93 5.87 -8.79 -6.21
C ASP A 93 6.70 -9.79 -7.02
N GLU A 94 8.00 -9.52 -7.17
CA GLU A 94 8.96 -10.42 -7.84
C GLU A 94 9.03 -11.80 -7.18
N GLU A 95 8.91 -11.86 -5.85
CA GLU A 95 8.85 -13.10 -5.07
C GLU A 95 7.45 -13.76 -5.07
N ASN A 96 6.48 -13.23 -5.81
CA ASN A 96 5.08 -13.69 -5.88
C ASN A 96 4.39 -13.77 -4.50
N MET A 97 4.79 -12.92 -3.56
CA MET A 97 4.24 -12.94 -2.19
C MET A 97 2.77 -12.48 -2.14
N PHE A 98 2.30 -11.76 -3.16
CA PHE A 98 0.93 -11.25 -3.23
C PHE A 98 -0.09 -12.30 -3.72
N ASP A 99 0.36 -13.41 -4.31
CA ASP A 99 -0.51 -14.44 -4.90
C ASP A 99 -1.44 -15.13 -3.87
N GLY A 100 -1.02 -15.12 -2.60
CA GLY A 100 -1.80 -15.64 -1.48
C GLY A 100 -2.69 -14.60 -0.79
N THR A 101 -2.79 -13.39 -1.33
CA THR A 101 -3.44 -12.24 -0.66
C THR A 101 -4.65 -11.72 -1.44
N VAL A 102 -5.28 -10.67 -0.92
CA VAL A 102 -6.34 -9.92 -1.62
C VAL A 102 -5.86 -9.23 -2.91
N LEU A 103 -4.55 -9.15 -3.14
CA LEU A 103 -3.94 -8.43 -4.26
C LEU A 103 -3.60 -9.33 -5.46
N LYS A 104 -3.84 -10.64 -5.36
CA LYS A 104 -3.44 -11.63 -6.38
C LYS A 104 -3.81 -11.21 -7.80
N ASP A 105 -5.09 -10.87 -7.99
CA ASP A 105 -5.67 -10.57 -9.30
C ASP A 105 -5.74 -9.06 -9.58
N ALA A 106 -4.98 -8.25 -8.84
CA ALA A 106 -4.89 -6.81 -9.08
C ALA A 106 -4.26 -6.54 -10.45
N LEU A 107 -4.93 -5.70 -11.25
CA LEU A 107 -4.41 -5.15 -12.50
C LEU A 107 -3.21 -4.25 -12.26
N ALA A 108 -3.24 -3.47 -11.18
CA ALA A 108 -2.15 -2.57 -10.82
C ALA A 108 -1.96 -2.50 -9.30
N ILE A 109 -0.70 -2.38 -8.90
CA ILE A 109 -0.29 -2.11 -7.52
C ILE A 109 0.63 -0.90 -7.54
N THR A 110 0.33 0.12 -6.75
CA THR A 110 1.18 1.32 -6.62
C THR A 110 1.54 1.64 -5.18
N THR A 111 2.45 2.59 -5.00
CA THR A 111 2.76 3.21 -3.71
C THR A 111 3.17 4.67 -3.91
N GLY A 112 2.90 5.52 -2.93
CA GLY A 112 3.23 6.95 -2.97
C GLY A 112 2.80 7.64 -1.68
N PHE A 113 3.37 8.81 -1.39
CA PHE A 113 2.91 9.65 -0.28
C PHE A 113 1.64 10.42 -0.65
N ASP A 114 0.82 10.75 0.35
CA ASP A 114 -0.25 11.75 0.20
C ASP A 114 0.40 13.05 -0.34
N ASP A 115 -0.10 13.57 -1.47
CA ASP A 115 0.45 14.70 -2.25
C ASP A 115 1.69 14.42 -3.14
N GLY A 116 2.14 13.16 -3.22
CA GLY A 116 3.21 12.73 -4.13
C GLY A 116 2.73 12.04 -5.41
N GLU A 117 3.65 11.73 -6.30
CA GLU A 117 3.40 10.88 -7.47
C GLU A 117 3.29 9.40 -7.06
N LEU A 118 2.45 8.63 -7.77
CA LEU A 118 2.38 7.19 -7.57
C LEU A 118 3.47 6.46 -8.35
N ILE A 119 4.12 5.52 -7.68
CA ILE A 119 5.08 4.62 -8.29
C ILE A 119 4.43 3.25 -8.49
N LYS A 120 4.46 2.78 -9.74
CA LYS A 120 3.96 1.46 -10.12
C LYS A 120 4.89 0.34 -9.66
N ILE A 121 4.30 -0.67 -9.03
CA ILE A 121 4.97 -1.90 -8.57
C ILE A 121 4.66 -3.06 -9.52
N ARG A 122 3.39 -3.17 -9.91
CA ARG A 122 2.82 -4.13 -10.86
C ARG A 122 1.87 -3.37 -11.79
#